data_AF-A0A6C2ULM9-F1
#
_entry.id   AF-A0A6C2ULM9-F1
#
_cell.length_a   1.000
_cell.length_b   1.000
_cell.length_c   1.000
_cell.angle_alpha   90.00
_cell.angle_beta   90.00
_cell.angle_gamma   90.00
#
_symmetry.space_group_name_H-M   'P 1'
#
loop_
_entity.id
_entity.type
_entity.pdbx_description
1 polymer ?
#
loop_
_entity_poly.entity_id
_entity_poly.type
_entity_poly.pdbx_seq_one_letter_code
_entity_poly.pdbx_strand_id
1 'polypeptide(L)'
;MSRNLGWIGGVFLLFCVSVPAQLVTQDITLDKGWNAVYLYVQPTNSSCDAVCTGWPVDFVSLYNQERAAVQYVSDPDETVDTAEDFFTWRPGHPSGGNSLSSLIGGHSYLIYATTSFSTSLSGNAVVPRIQWLPKGESERVNLVGFCVQPADAFFGDYLSGAGFENLSIYTVGGTNSSATLTQLGGFTGSTSSEEITRGQAYFISCDKVSSYCGPLRVSPAGSGGLFFASTDSYATASLKNESGDELDVTVEIMDTTAQSVVDLLKVYDVSDGWVSYAGAMDRTLAADESWNLRLAIDRTQMSSNSTYGAVVRCSDSCGGEVSLSLQADYGEPSTTNALWPSGLWVGTALFNKVSQITTNNVIVDGLAAAGVMEYRLIVHVDANNESRLLQRAIIATVTNTNGTDVTRIYTDEDDLPSDAQIITRISSVAFGIENDIARDDSVSGEFGQLEGFSYVVAHDDRSNPFYHSRHPRHDGLKNDFKTPLRSGDDLDNYNSSIKPETFSISNRVTLVFAQSADTEGSALWAPEETVSGAIVHEIDNLRKEGTLKAEGAFAIRRVCKVSELEE
;
A
#
# COMPACT_ATOMS: atom_id res chain seq x y z
N MET A 1 -40.61 -51.52 14.06
CA MET A 1 -41.22 -50.51 13.15
C MET A 1 -40.76 -49.15 13.61
N SER A 2 -40.28 -48.33 12.66
CA SER A 2 -39.86 -46.93 12.82
C SER A 2 -38.52 -46.67 13.52
N ARG A 3 -37.65 -45.77 13.07
CA ARG A 3 -37.43 -45.10 11.76
C ARG A 3 -36.04 -44.43 11.94
N ASN A 4 -35.05 -44.84 11.16
CA ASN A 4 -33.77 -44.13 11.06
C ASN A 4 -34.03 -42.81 10.33
N LEU A 5 -33.73 -41.68 10.99
CA LEU A 5 -33.75 -40.36 10.38
C LEU A 5 -32.30 -39.96 10.09
N GLY A 6 -31.88 -40.16 8.84
CA GLY A 6 -30.58 -39.69 8.36
C GLY A 6 -30.58 -38.17 8.27
N TRP A 7 -29.64 -37.53 8.96
CA TRP A 7 -29.30 -36.13 8.75
C TRP A 7 -28.28 -36.05 7.61
N ILE A 8 -28.73 -35.53 6.47
CA ILE A 8 -27.85 -35.12 5.37
C ILE A 8 -27.28 -33.76 5.77
N GLY A 9 -26.03 -33.73 6.23
CA GLY A 9 -25.26 -32.50 6.36
C GLY A 9 -24.86 -32.01 4.98
N GLY A 10 -25.55 -30.98 4.49
CA GLY A 10 -25.16 -30.25 3.29
C GLY A 10 -23.90 -29.43 3.58
N VAL A 11 -22.77 -29.84 3.02
CA VAL A 11 -21.57 -29.02 2.93
C VAL A 11 -21.87 -27.88 1.96
N PHE A 12 -22.15 -26.69 2.49
CA PHE A 12 -22.15 -25.45 1.71
C PHE A 12 -20.68 -25.10 1.43
N LEU A 13 -20.18 -25.51 0.27
CA LEU A 13 -18.98 -24.94 -0.33
C LEU A 13 -19.29 -23.49 -0.68
N LEU A 14 -18.90 -22.56 0.21
CA LEU A 14 -18.75 -21.15 -0.10
C LEU A 14 -17.67 -21.05 -1.20
N PHE A 15 -18.11 -20.93 -2.45
CA PHE A 15 -17.26 -20.46 -3.52
C PHE A 15 -16.87 -19.02 -3.16
N CYS A 16 -15.62 -18.84 -2.77
CA CYS A 16 -14.99 -17.53 -2.78
C CYS A 16 -14.92 -17.11 -4.27
N VAL A 17 -15.85 -16.26 -4.69
CA VAL A 17 -15.77 -15.65 -6.03
C VAL A 17 -14.68 -14.59 -5.90
N SER A 18 -13.45 -14.95 -6.24
CA SER A 18 -12.42 -13.95 -6.50
C SER A 18 -12.92 -13.13 -7.69
N VAL A 19 -13.44 -11.95 -7.44
CA VAL A 19 -13.70 -11.00 -8.52
C VAL A 19 -12.33 -10.54 -9.00
N PRO A 20 -11.93 -10.82 -10.25
CA PRO A 20 -10.63 -10.42 -10.75
C PRO A 20 -10.46 -8.90 -10.70
N ALA A 21 -9.20 -8.46 -10.60
CA ALA A 21 -8.78 -7.08 -10.83
C ALA A 21 -9.45 -6.48 -12.08
N GLN A 22 -9.63 -5.17 -12.07
CA GLN A 22 -10.37 -4.45 -13.10
C GLN A 22 -9.80 -4.71 -14.50
N LEU A 23 -10.66 -5.17 -15.41
CA LEU A 23 -10.26 -5.57 -16.76
C LEU A 23 -10.37 -4.39 -17.73
N VAL A 24 -9.31 -4.20 -18.50
CA VAL A 24 -9.27 -3.34 -19.69
C VAL A 24 -9.72 -4.18 -20.89
N THR A 25 -10.51 -3.59 -21.77
CA THR A 25 -10.91 -4.21 -23.03
C THR A 25 -10.08 -3.66 -24.17
N GLN A 26 -9.51 -4.56 -24.96
CA GLN A 26 -8.79 -4.29 -26.19
C GLN A 26 -9.61 -4.78 -27.38
N ASP A 27 -9.90 -3.89 -28.33
CA ASP A 27 -10.44 -4.28 -29.62
C ASP A 27 -9.33 -4.82 -30.52
N ILE A 28 -9.59 -5.95 -31.16
CA ILE A 28 -8.69 -6.63 -32.09
C ILE A 28 -9.41 -6.71 -33.44
N THR A 29 -8.78 -6.14 -34.46
CA THR A 29 -9.23 -6.24 -35.85
C THR A 29 -8.15 -6.95 -36.67
N LEU A 30 -8.56 -8.01 -37.35
CA LEU A 30 -7.73 -8.83 -38.22
C LEU A 30 -8.24 -8.71 -39.65
N ASP A 31 -7.35 -8.38 -40.57
CA ASP A 31 -7.60 -8.51 -42.00
C ASP A 31 -7.36 -9.93 -42.47
N LYS A 32 -7.98 -10.32 -43.59
CA LYS A 32 -7.66 -11.60 -44.22
C LYS A 32 -6.17 -11.64 -44.62
N GLY A 33 -5.44 -12.63 -44.10
CA GLY A 33 -4.01 -12.82 -44.33
C GLY A 33 -3.17 -12.62 -43.07
N TRP A 34 -1.94 -12.15 -43.24
CA TRP A 34 -0.99 -11.89 -42.15
C TRP A 34 -1.26 -10.56 -41.45
N ASN A 35 -1.32 -10.58 -40.11
CA ASN A 35 -1.53 -9.43 -39.24
C ASN A 35 -0.47 -9.42 -38.13
N ALA A 36 0.04 -8.24 -37.79
CA ALA A 36 0.89 -8.05 -36.62
C ALA A 36 0.08 -7.33 -35.54
N VAL A 37 -0.17 -8.01 -34.44
CA VAL A 37 -1.04 -7.54 -33.35
C VAL A 37 -0.22 -7.37 -32.09
N TYR A 38 -0.38 -6.22 -31.44
CA TYR A 38 0.18 -5.95 -30.12
C TYR A 38 -0.88 -6.14 -29.05
N LEU A 39 -0.60 -6.97 -28.06
CA LEU A 39 -1.53 -7.25 -26.97
C LEU A 39 -1.16 -6.37 -25.76
N TYR A 40 -1.97 -5.36 -25.43
CA TYR A 40 -1.73 -4.47 -24.28
C TYR A 40 -2.54 -4.85 -23.03
N VAL A 41 -3.31 -5.93 -23.10
CA VAL A 41 -4.06 -6.52 -21.99
C VAL A 41 -3.60 -7.95 -21.73
N GLN A 42 -3.49 -8.37 -20.49
CA GLN A 42 -3.24 -9.77 -20.12
C GLN A 42 -4.58 -10.49 -19.94
N PRO A 43 -4.97 -11.42 -20.83
CA PRO A 43 -6.25 -12.11 -20.70
C PRO A 43 -6.34 -12.91 -19.41
N THR A 44 -7.52 -12.93 -18.80
CA THR A 44 -7.77 -13.70 -17.56
C THR A 44 -7.52 -15.20 -17.75
N ASN A 45 -7.90 -15.73 -18.92
CA ASN A 45 -7.47 -17.04 -19.38
C ASN A 45 -6.54 -16.84 -20.58
N SER A 46 -5.24 -16.98 -20.34
CA SER A 46 -4.20 -16.73 -21.33
C SER A 46 -3.97 -17.88 -22.30
N SER A 47 -4.60 -19.04 -22.14
CA SER A 47 -4.39 -20.18 -23.04
C SER A 47 -4.74 -19.80 -24.48
N CYS A 48 -3.85 -20.12 -25.43
CA CYS A 48 -4.10 -19.84 -26.85
C CYS A 48 -5.41 -20.50 -27.33
N ASP A 49 -5.69 -21.72 -26.88
CA ASP A 49 -6.94 -22.41 -27.23
C ASP A 49 -8.16 -21.65 -26.70
N ALA A 50 -8.09 -21.11 -25.48
CA ALA A 50 -9.19 -20.35 -24.89
C ALA A 50 -9.38 -18.98 -25.57
N VAL A 51 -8.30 -18.24 -25.81
CA VAL A 51 -8.38 -16.89 -26.39
C VAL A 51 -8.78 -16.94 -27.86
N CYS A 52 -8.17 -17.83 -28.64
CA CYS A 52 -8.44 -17.96 -30.07
C CYS A 52 -9.67 -18.81 -30.39
N THR A 53 -10.43 -19.26 -29.38
CA THR A 53 -11.67 -20.03 -29.61
C THR A 53 -12.64 -19.20 -30.46
N GLY A 54 -13.03 -19.74 -31.61
CA GLY A 54 -13.96 -19.09 -32.53
C GLY A 54 -13.35 -18.01 -33.42
N TRP A 55 -12.04 -17.75 -33.31
CA TRP A 55 -11.34 -16.84 -34.21
C TRP A 55 -11.01 -17.58 -35.51
N PRO A 56 -11.17 -16.96 -36.70
CA PRO A 56 -10.88 -17.59 -37.97
C PRO A 56 -9.37 -17.57 -38.29
N VAL A 57 -8.54 -18.00 -37.33
CA VAL A 57 -7.06 -17.97 -37.40
C VAL A 57 -6.49 -19.36 -37.60
N ASP A 58 -5.55 -19.51 -38.52
CA ASP A 58 -4.86 -20.81 -38.75
C ASP A 58 -3.50 -20.88 -38.05
N PHE A 59 -2.93 -19.72 -37.70
CA PHE A 59 -1.57 -19.63 -37.21
C PHE A 59 -1.40 -18.40 -36.31
N VAL A 60 -0.78 -18.61 -35.15
CA VAL A 60 -0.33 -17.55 -34.25
C VAL A 60 1.12 -17.82 -33.89
N SER A 61 1.97 -16.81 -33.96
CA SER A 61 3.35 -16.92 -33.49
C SER A 61 3.80 -15.76 -32.63
N LEU A 62 4.71 -16.08 -31.70
CA LEU A 62 5.43 -15.14 -30.85
C LEU A 62 6.90 -15.19 -31.23
N TYR A 63 7.50 -14.02 -31.46
CA TYR A 63 8.92 -13.91 -31.78
C TYR A 63 9.79 -14.18 -30.54
N ASN A 64 10.73 -15.12 -30.63
CA ASN A 64 11.62 -15.47 -29.54
C ASN A 64 12.87 -14.57 -29.54
N GLN A 65 12.82 -13.45 -28.78
CA GLN A 65 13.91 -12.47 -28.73
C GLN A 65 15.18 -12.99 -28.01
N GLU A 66 15.09 -13.99 -27.13
CA GLU A 66 16.24 -14.49 -26.36
C GLU A 66 17.31 -15.19 -27.21
N ARG A 67 16.93 -15.75 -28.36
CA ARG A 67 17.88 -16.35 -29.31
C ARG A 67 18.80 -15.31 -29.96
N ALA A 68 18.34 -14.07 -30.15
CA ALA A 68 19.10 -13.05 -30.87
C ALA A 68 20.35 -12.56 -30.11
N ALA A 69 20.48 -12.89 -28.81
CA ALA A 69 21.65 -12.56 -27.98
C ALA A 69 22.72 -13.68 -27.92
N VAL A 70 22.43 -14.90 -28.39
CA VAL A 70 23.38 -16.03 -28.33
C VAL A 70 24.19 -16.07 -29.63
N GLN A 71 25.32 -15.36 -29.64
CA GLN A 71 26.40 -15.57 -30.62
C GLN A 71 27.71 -15.76 -29.86
N TYR A 72 28.03 -16.99 -29.46
CA TYR A 72 29.38 -17.56 -29.48
C TYR A 72 29.26 -19.04 -29.14
N VAL A 73 29.28 -19.90 -30.17
CA VAL A 73 29.56 -21.32 -29.99
C VAL A 73 31.08 -21.45 -30.03
N SER A 74 31.70 -21.65 -28.87
CA SER A 74 33.15 -21.85 -28.75
C SER A 74 33.58 -23.29 -29.05
N ASP A 75 32.65 -24.24 -29.12
CA ASP A 75 32.93 -25.66 -29.35
C ASP A 75 32.20 -26.19 -30.61
N PRO A 76 32.93 -26.52 -31.69
CA PRO A 76 32.34 -27.03 -32.93
C PRO A 76 31.70 -28.42 -32.82
N ASP A 77 31.91 -29.15 -31.71
CA ASP A 77 31.33 -30.48 -31.47
C ASP A 77 30.07 -30.46 -30.57
N GLU A 78 29.65 -29.29 -30.07
CA GLU A 78 28.41 -29.16 -29.28
C GLU A 78 27.19 -29.25 -30.20
N THR A 79 26.30 -30.22 -29.93
CA THR A 79 25.00 -30.31 -30.60
C THR A 79 24.12 -29.18 -30.05
N VAL A 80 24.08 -28.06 -30.76
CA VAL A 80 23.18 -26.95 -30.43
C VAL A 80 21.75 -27.45 -30.59
N ASP A 81 21.06 -27.69 -29.48
CA ASP A 81 19.61 -27.90 -29.49
C ASP A 81 18.99 -26.58 -29.96
N THR A 82 18.60 -26.52 -31.23
CA THR A 82 18.15 -25.27 -31.84
C THR A 82 16.78 -24.91 -31.30
N ALA A 83 16.74 -24.03 -30.30
CA ALA A 83 15.50 -23.37 -29.89
C ALA A 83 14.85 -22.67 -31.11
N GLU A 84 13.53 -22.78 -31.24
CA GLU A 84 12.75 -22.23 -32.35
C GLU A 84 12.81 -20.68 -32.37
N ASP A 85 12.95 -20.09 -33.56
CA ASP A 85 12.95 -18.62 -33.78
C ASP A 85 11.60 -17.98 -33.44
N PHE A 86 10.53 -18.77 -33.53
CA PHE A 86 9.17 -18.38 -33.21
C PHE A 86 8.50 -19.51 -32.44
N PHE A 87 7.86 -19.16 -31.33
CA PHE A 87 6.89 -20.06 -30.71
C PHE A 87 5.62 -20.03 -31.55
N THR A 88 5.05 -21.18 -31.86
CA THR A 88 3.89 -21.29 -32.76
C THR A 88 2.73 -22.03 -32.12
N TRP A 89 1.53 -21.56 -32.43
CA TRP A 89 0.27 -22.21 -32.10
C TRP A 89 -0.59 -22.34 -33.35
N ARG A 90 -1.20 -23.52 -33.52
CA ARG A 90 -2.19 -23.81 -34.56
C ARG A 90 -3.41 -24.50 -33.93
N PRO A 91 -4.63 -24.15 -34.35
CA PRO A 91 -5.83 -24.80 -33.85
C PRO A 91 -5.87 -26.29 -34.25
N GLY A 92 -6.26 -27.15 -33.31
CA GLY A 92 -6.49 -28.58 -33.58
C GLY A 92 -5.24 -29.43 -33.78
N HIS A 93 -4.03 -28.90 -33.56
CA HIS A 93 -2.80 -29.68 -33.54
C HIS A 93 -2.72 -30.62 -32.32
N PRO A 94 -2.12 -31.82 -32.44
CA PRO A 94 -2.01 -32.77 -31.32
C PRO A 94 -1.15 -32.21 -30.17
N SER A 95 -1.40 -32.69 -28.96
CA SER A 95 -0.68 -32.30 -27.74
C SER A 95 0.84 -32.48 -27.91
N GLY A 96 1.60 -31.39 -27.72
CA GLY A 96 3.05 -31.33 -27.96
C GLY A 96 3.47 -30.83 -29.35
N GLY A 97 2.52 -30.56 -30.26
CA GLY A 97 2.79 -29.98 -31.58
C GLY A 97 2.77 -28.45 -31.64
N ASN A 98 2.36 -27.77 -30.55
CA ASN A 98 2.39 -26.32 -30.40
C ASN A 98 3.49 -25.95 -29.39
N SER A 99 4.38 -25.04 -29.77
CA SER A 99 5.41 -24.50 -28.89
C SER A 99 4.95 -23.23 -28.15
N LEU A 100 3.89 -22.58 -28.62
CA LEU A 100 3.18 -21.51 -27.93
C LEU A 100 1.90 -22.06 -27.26
N SER A 101 1.80 -21.94 -25.94
CA SER A 101 0.66 -22.44 -25.15
C SER A 101 -0.24 -21.33 -24.60
N SER A 102 0.30 -20.12 -24.44
CA SER A 102 -0.41 -18.97 -23.88
C SER A 102 -0.02 -17.64 -24.53
N LEU A 103 -0.99 -16.73 -24.57
CA LEU A 103 -0.81 -15.34 -24.97
C LEU A 103 -0.52 -14.48 -23.73
N ILE A 104 0.54 -13.69 -23.84
CA ILE A 104 1.12 -12.87 -22.79
C ILE A 104 0.93 -11.41 -23.22
N GLY A 105 0.31 -10.61 -22.35
CA GLY A 105 0.18 -9.17 -22.58
C GLY A 105 1.55 -8.49 -22.55
N GLY A 106 1.66 -7.36 -23.24
CA GLY A 106 2.92 -6.64 -23.47
C GLY A 106 3.76 -7.22 -24.61
N HIS A 107 3.30 -8.27 -25.31
CA HIS A 107 4.00 -8.89 -26.44
C HIS A 107 3.29 -8.68 -27.77
N SER A 108 4.07 -8.81 -28.84
CA SER A 108 3.60 -8.71 -30.23
C SER A 108 3.50 -10.09 -30.88
N TYR A 109 2.40 -10.33 -31.58
CA TYR A 109 2.07 -11.60 -32.21
C TYR A 109 1.91 -11.42 -33.72
N LEU A 110 2.35 -12.43 -34.46
CA LEU A 110 2.05 -12.55 -35.88
C LEU A 110 0.92 -13.58 -36.05
N ILE A 111 -0.18 -13.14 -36.66
CA ILE A 111 -1.42 -13.91 -36.77
C ILE A 111 -1.81 -14.04 -38.24
N TYR A 112 -2.09 -15.26 -38.70
CA TYR A 112 -2.68 -15.50 -40.01
C TYR A 112 -4.18 -15.77 -39.88
N ALA A 113 -5.00 -14.86 -40.38
CA ALA A 113 -6.45 -14.96 -40.39
C ALA A 113 -6.96 -15.40 -41.77
N THR A 114 -7.84 -16.40 -41.81
CA THR A 114 -8.45 -16.92 -43.04
C THR A 114 -9.51 -15.99 -43.63
N THR A 115 -10.13 -15.18 -42.77
CA THR A 115 -11.14 -14.18 -43.09
C THR A 115 -10.97 -12.97 -42.19
N SER A 116 -11.43 -11.79 -42.63
CA SER A 116 -11.42 -10.61 -41.77
C SER A 116 -12.33 -10.81 -40.56
N PHE A 117 -11.87 -10.39 -39.40
CA PHE A 117 -12.50 -10.66 -38.12
C PHE A 117 -12.24 -9.53 -37.13
N SER A 118 -13.26 -9.17 -36.35
CA SER A 118 -13.12 -8.20 -35.26
C SER A 118 -13.69 -8.80 -33.99
N THR A 119 -12.99 -8.61 -32.87
CA THR A 119 -13.39 -9.09 -31.55
C THR A 119 -12.86 -8.16 -30.47
N SER A 120 -13.41 -8.27 -29.27
CA SER A 120 -12.93 -7.58 -28.07
C SER A 120 -12.32 -8.59 -27.11
N LEU A 121 -11.14 -8.31 -26.59
CA LEU A 121 -10.43 -9.12 -25.61
C LEU A 121 -10.31 -8.36 -24.30
N SER A 122 -10.75 -8.95 -23.19
CA SER A 122 -10.70 -8.32 -21.87
C SER A 122 -9.60 -8.96 -21.00
N GLY A 123 -8.86 -8.14 -20.26
CA GLY A 123 -7.71 -8.58 -19.48
C GLY A 123 -7.17 -7.50 -18.54
N ASN A 124 -6.21 -7.84 -17.69
CA ASN A 124 -5.52 -6.87 -16.83
C ASN A 124 -4.65 -5.93 -17.68
N ALA A 125 -4.55 -4.66 -17.31
CA ALA A 125 -3.63 -3.75 -17.98
C ALA A 125 -2.17 -4.19 -17.76
N VAL A 126 -1.34 -4.09 -18.81
CA VAL A 126 0.08 -4.48 -18.76
C VAL A 126 0.98 -3.29 -19.04
N VAL A 127 2.02 -3.16 -18.23
CA VAL A 127 3.09 -2.18 -18.46
C VAL A 127 3.97 -2.66 -19.64
N PRO A 128 4.21 -1.84 -20.67
CA PRO A 128 5.02 -2.24 -21.81
C PRO A 128 6.45 -2.57 -21.40
N ARG A 129 7.01 -3.62 -22.01
CA ARG A 129 8.43 -3.97 -21.91
C ARG A 129 8.95 -4.25 -23.31
N ILE A 130 9.89 -3.43 -23.75
CA ILE A 130 10.50 -3.56 -25.07
C ILE A 130 12.01 -3.70 -24.89
N GLN A 131 12.58 -4.68 -25.58
CA GLN A 131 14.02 -4.79 -25.78
C GLN A 131 14.31 -4.59 -27.26
N TRP A 132 15.06 -3.53 -27.56
CA TRP A 132 15.49 -3.18 -28.90
C TRP A 132 16.84 -3.83 -29.19
N LEU A 133 16.93 -4.55 -30.30
CA LEU A 133 18.18 -5.14 -30.78
C LEU A 133 18.59 -4.50 -32.11
N PRO A 134 19.86 -4.08 -32.25
CA PRO A 134 20.33 -3.39 -33.43
C PRO A 134 20.41 -4.33 -34.64
N LYS A 135 20.20 -3.73 -35.83
CA LYS A 135 20.48 -4.33 -37.14
C LYS A 135 21.97 -4.68 -37.18
N GLY A 136 22.29 -5.97 -37.03
CA GLY A 136 23.67 -6.46 -37.14
C GLY A 136 24.06 -6.71 -38.59
N GLU A 137 25.04 -7.60 -38.81
CA GLU A 137 25.42 -8.05 -40.16
C GLU A 137 24.30 -8.80 -40.88
N SER A 138 23.38 -9.42 -40.13
CA SER A 138 22.11 -9.92 -40.65
C SER A 138 21.03 -8.84 -40.49
N GLU A 139 20.18 -8.64 -41.49
CA GLU A 139 19.09 -7.65 -41.50
C GLU A 139 18.02 -7.95 -40.44
N ARG A 140 18.33 -7.70 -39.17
CA ARG A 140 17.45 -7.93 -38.04
C ARG A 140 16.38 -6.84 -37.95
N VAL A 141 15.16 -7.27 -37.64
CA VAL A 141 14.00 -6.43 -37.34
C VAL A 141 13.39 -6.89 -36.03
N ASN A 142 12.95 -5.95 -35.20
CA ASN A 142 12.25 -6.21 -33.95
C ASN A 142 10.75 -6.16 -34.24
N LEU A 143 9.99 -7.16 -33.81
CA LEU A 143 8.53 -7.10 -33.83
C LEU A 143 8.06 -6.41 -32.55
N VAL A 144 7.61 -5.16 -32.66
CA VAL A 144 7.32 -4.27 -31.53
C VAL A 144 5.95 -3.65 -31.69
N GLY A 145 5.21 -3.53 -30.60
CA GLY A 145 4.00 -2.73 -30.52
C GLY A 145 4.09 -1.70 -29.41
N PHE A 146 3.17 -0.75 -29.42
CA PHE A 146 3.25 0.44 -28.59
C PHE A 146 1.97 0.65 -27.80
N CYS A 147 2.13 1.19 -26.59
CA CYS A 147 1.04 1.62 -25.73
C CYS A 147 0.74 3.09 -26.02
N VAL A 148 -0.17 3.34 -26.96
CA VAL A 148 -0.51 4.68 -27.46
C VAL A 148 -1.98 5.01 -27.24
N GLN A 149 -2.29 6.30 -27.26
CA GLN A 149 -3.65 6.79 -27.33
C GLN A 149 -4.33 6.35 -28.63
N PRO A 150 -5.68 6.28 -28.69
CA PRO A 150 -6.40 5.84 -29.89
C PRO A 150 -6.24 6.73 -31.12
N ALA A 151 -5.77 7.98 -30.96
CA ALA A 151 -5.59 8.96 -32.01
C ALA A 151 -4.35 9.83 -31.71
N ASP A 152 -3.84 10.49 -32.74
CA ASP A 152 -2.77 11.51 -32.66
C ASP A 152 -1.43 11.00 -32.09
N ALA A 153 -1.17 9.70 -32.17
CA ALA A 153 0.12 9.12 -31.80
C ALA A 153 0.99 8.93 -33.04
N PHE A 154 2.08 9.69 -33.14
CA PHE A 154 3.02 9.61 -34.27
C PHE A 154 4.32 8.96 -33.85
N PHE A 155 4.92 8.18 -34.73
CA PHE A 155 6.23 7.58 -34.47
C PHE A 155 7.28 8.66 -34.13
N GLY A 156 7.17 9.84 -34.78
CA GLY A 156 8.09 10.97 -34.63
C GLY A 156 8.30 11.36 -33.18
N ASP A 157 7.18 11.68 -32.55
CA ASP A 157 7.13 12.16 -31.18
C ASP A 157 7.29 11.01 -30.19
N TYR A 158 6.67 9.85 -30.46
CA TYR A 158 6.71 8.71 -29.55
C TYR A 158 8.11 8.11 -29.38
N LEU A 159 8.95 8.10 -30.43
CA LEU A 159 10.30 7.54 -30.40
C LEU A 159 11.42 8.59 -30.25
N SER A 160 11.06 9.87 -30.09
CA SER A 160 12.00 11.00 -29.98
C SER A 160 13.11 10.76 -28.93
N GLY A 161 12.72 10.27 -27.76
CA GLY A 161 13.62 10.00 -26.64
C GLY A 161 14.43 8.71 -26.73
N ALA A 162 14.18 7.85 -27.73
CA ALA A 162 14.85 6.57 -27.84
C ALA A 162 16.33 6.68 -28.27
N GLY A 163 16.73 7.83 -28.83
CA GLY A 163 18.12 8.12 -29.24
C GLY A 163 18.61 7.35 -30.46
N PHE A 164 17.69 6.79 -31.26
CA PHE A 164 18.01 6.12 -32.53
C PHE A 164 18.37 7.15 -33.61
N GLU A 165 19.41 6.88 -34.40
CA GLU A 165 19.81 7.76 -35.51
C GLU A 165 19.25 7.27 -36.86
N ASN A 166 19.03 5.96 -36.98
CA ASN A 166 18.49 5.33 -38.18
C ASN A 166 17.52 4.20 -37.80
N LEU A 167 16.29 4.29 -38.31
CA LEU A 167 15.26 3.31 -38.03
C LEU A 167 14.35 3.13 -39.26
N SER A 168 13.99 1.89 -39.59
CA SER A 168 13.06 1.59 -40.70
C SER A 168 11.85 0.84 -40.16
N ILE A 169 10.66 1.27 -40.57
CA ILE A 169 9.39 0.73 -40.10
C ILE A 169 8.70 -0.02 -41.23
N TYR A 170 8.27 -1.25 -40.94
CA TYR A 170 7.57 -2.11 -41.86
C TYR A 170 6.27 -2.61 -41.24
N THR A 171 5.21 -2.66 -42.05
CA THR A 171 3.98 -3.40 -41.75
C THR A 171 3.99 -4.75 -42.43
N VAL A 172 3.21 -5.68 -41.88
CA VAL A 172 3.02 -6.99 -42.46
C VAL A 172 1.65 -7.08 -43.12
N GLY A 173 1.58 -7.80 -44.24
CA GLY A 173 0.34 -8.13 -44.91
C GLY A 173 0.49 -9.26 -45.92
N GLY A 174 -0.56 -9.46 -46.71
CA GLY A 174 -0.62 -10.46 -47.78
C GLY A 174 -1.35 -11.74 -47.39
N THR A 175 -1.93 -12.40 -48.39
CA THR A 175 -2.75 -13.62 -48.24
C THR A 175 -2.03 -14.90 -48.66
N ASN A 176 -0.73 -14.80 -48.98
CA ASN A 176 0.07 -15.92 -49.44
C ASN A 176 0.63 -16.71 -48.26
N SER A 177 1.20 -17.88 -48.54
CA SER A 177 1.87 -18.74 -47.54
C SER A 177 3.05 -18.08 -46.82
N SER A 178 3.49 -16.91 -47.28
CA SER A 178 4.56 -16.11 -46.68
C SER A 178 4.09 -14.67 -46.48
N ALA A 179 4.43 -14.11 -45.33
CA ALA A 179 4.18 -12.72 -44.98
C ALA A 179 4.94 -11.77 -45.91
N THR A 180 4.30 -10.69 -46.34
CA THR A 180 4.93 -9.62 -47.12
C THR A 180 5.14 -8.42 -46.21
N LEU A 181 6.39 -7.94 -46.12
CA LEU A 181 6.72 -6.71 -45.41
C LEU A 181 6.63 -5.52 -46.37
N THR A 182 5.87 -4.50 -46.00
CA THR A 182 5.77 -3.24 -46.74
C THR A 182 6.41 -2.15 -45.89
N GLN A 183 7.37 -1.43 -46.45
CA GLN A 183 7.98 -0.30 -45.75
C GLN A 183 6.96 0.83 -45.66
N LEU A 184 6.58 1.22 -44.45
CA LEU A 184 5.78 2.42 -44.19
C LEU A 184 6.65 3.66 -44.33
N GLY A 185 7.82 3.61 -43.71
CA GLY A 185 8.73 4.74 -43.68
C GLY A 185 10.05 4.40 -43.01
N GLY A 186 10.79 5.44 -42.66
CA GLY A 186 12.02 5.34 -41.90
C GLY A 186 12.41 6.70 -41.33
N PHE A 187 13.06 6.67 -40.18
CA PHE A 187 13.66 7.82 -39.53
C PHE A 187 15.04 8.06 -40.10
N THR A 188 15.21 9.22 -40.71
CA THR A 188 16.52 9.87 -40.86
C THR A 188 16.41 11.23 -40.19
N GLY A 189 16.38 11.23 -38.85
CA GLY A 189 16.09 12.39 -38.00
C GLY A 189 14.68 12.37 -37.37
N SER A 190 14.37 13.36 -36.52
CA SER A 190 13.23 13.38 -35.57
C SER A 190 11.83 13.65 -36.16
N THR A 191 11.59 13.45 -37.45
CA THR A 191 10.29 13.78 -38.07
C THR A 191 9.74 12.62 -38.88
N SER A 192 8.87 11.82 -38.27
CA SER A 192 8.00 10.87 -38.96
C SER A 192 6.56 11.32 -38.79
N SER A 193 5.84 11.49 -39.90
CA SER A 193 4.39 11.77 -39.92
C SER A 193 3.55 10.50 -39.91
N GLU A 194 4.17 9.33 -39.79
CA GLU A 194 3.45 8.06 -39.76
C GLU A 194 2.78 7.88 -38.39
N GLU A 195 1.49 7.54 -38.42
CA GLU A 195 0.67 7.30 -37.24
C GLU A 195 0.92 5.90 -36.68
N ILE A 196 0.86 5.77 -35.36
CA ILE A 196 0.92 4.50 -34.64
C ILE A 196 -0.52 4.07 -34.35
N THR A 197 -1.01 3.05 -35.05
CA THR A 197 -2.28 2.40 -34.71
C THR A 197 -2.18 1.65 -33.39
N ARG A 198 -3.05 1.97 -32.42
CA ARG A 198 -3.17 1.25 -31.14
C ARG A 198 -3.49 -0.23 -31.36
N GLY A 199 -2.77 -1.13 -30.70
CA GLY A 199 -2.98 -2.58 -30.81
C GLY A 199 -2.38 -3.23 -32.07
N GLN A 200 -1.75 -2.45 -32.95
CA GLN A 200 -0.98 -2.96 -34.08
C GLN A 200 0.50 -3.11 -33.68
N ALA A 201 1.16 -4.15 -34.18
CA ALA A 201 2.61 -4.31 -34.07
C ALA A 201 3.30 -4.05 -35.41
N TYR A 202 4.57 -3.66 -35.35
CA TYR A 202 5.38 -3.25 -36.48
C TYR A 202 6.73 -3.96 -36.45
N PHE A 203 7.27 -4.24 -37.63
CA PHE A 203 8.65 -4.70 -37.77
C PHE A 203 9.54 -3.48 -37.88
N ILE A 204 10.48 -3.33 -36.93
CA ILE A 204 11.31 -2.13 -36.82
C ILE A 204 12.78 -2.53 -36.70
N SER A 205 13.60 -2.09 -37.65
CA SER A 205 15.05 -2.17 -37.53
C SER A 205 15.60 -0.91 -36.87
N CYS A 206 16.42 -1.03 -35.84
CA CYS A 206 17.11 0.09 -35.19
C CYS A 206 18.63 -0.09 -35.26
N ASP A 207 19.37 0.95 -34.89
CA ASP A 207 20.83 1.02 -34.90
C ASP A 207 21.48 0.76 -33.53
N LYS A 208 20.71 0.79 -32.43
CA LYS A 208 21.22 0.68 -31.06
C LYS A 208 20.41 -0.30 -30.20
N VAL A 209 21.05 -0.83 -29.17
CA VAL A 209 20.37 -1.55 -28.08
C VAL A 209 19.68 -0.53 -27.17
N SER A 210 18.41 -0.75 -26.84
CA SER A 210 17.63 0.14 -25.97
C SER A 210 16.54 -0.64 -25.23
N SER A 211 16.07 -0.10 -24.11
CA SER A 211 14.89 -0.57 -23.37
C SER A 211 13.75 0.46 -23.38
N TYR A 212 13.84 1.44 -24.28
CA TYR A 212 12.87 2.51 -24.43
C TYR A 212 11.47 1.96 -24.76
N CYS A 213 10.48 2.30 -23.95
CA CYS A 213 9.11 1.79 -24.11
C CYS A 213 8.11 2.85 -24.58
N GLY A 214 8.52 4.12 -24.55
CA GLY A 214 7.71 5.28 -24.91
C GLY A 214 8.19 6.55 -24.18
N PRO A 215 7.58 7.71 -24.46
CA PRO A 215 7.92 9.01 -23.87
C PRO A 215 7.80 9.00 -22.34
N LEU A 216 6.78 8.31 -21.81
CA LEU A 216 6.54 8.15 -20.39
C LEU A 216 6.85 6.72 -19.93
N ARG A 217 7.90 6.55 -19.10
CA ARG A 217 8.17 5.28 -18.43
C ARG A 217 7.39 5.20 -17.12
N VAL A 218 6.43 4.26 -17.06
CA VAL A 218 5.66 3.99 -15.85
C VAL A 218 6.20 2.74 -15.14
N SER A 219 6.55 2.89 -13.87
CA SER A 219 7.10 1.82 -13.02
C SER A 219 6.26 1.70 -11.73
N PRO A 220 5.29 0.78 -11.68
CA PRO A 220 4.51 0.53 -10.47
C PRO A 220 5.34 -0.21 -9.41
N ALA A 221 4.95 -0.08 -8.12
CA ALA A 221 5.57 -0.84 -7.03
C ALA A 221 5.33 -2.36 -7.13
N GLY A 222 4.21 -2.79 -7.70
CA GLY A 222 3.86 -4.20 -7.90
C GLY A 222 4.23 -4.73 -9.29
N SER A 223 4.17 -6.05 -9.46
CA SER A 223 4.38 -6.70 -10.76
C SER A 223 3.19 -6.45 -11.70
N GLY A 224 3.21 -5.33 -12.42
CA GLY A 224 2.20 -4.99 -13.44
C GLY A 224 1.04 -4.10 -12.97
N GLY A 225 1.08 -3.60 -11.73
CA GLY A 225 0.00 -2.77 -11.18
C GLY A 225 0.26 -2.30 -9.75
N LEU A 226 -0.72 -1.58 -9.21
CA LEU A 226 -0.77 -1.14 -7.81
C LEU A 226 -1.70 -2.08 -7.03
N PHE A 227 -1.10 -2.89 -6.16
CA PHE A 227 -1.83 -3.86 -5.35
C PHE A 227 -1.79 -3.42 -3.90
N PHE A 228 -2.97 -3.20 -3.32
CA PHE A 228 -3.15 -2.88 -1.91
C PHE A 228 -3.59 -4.16 -1.21
N ALA A 229 -2.60 -4.92 -0.72
CA ALA A 229 -2.85 -6.08 0.14
C ALA A 229 -3.53 -5.63 1.44
N SER A 230 -4.19 -6.53 2.17
CA SER A 230 -5.01 -6.22 3.35
C SER A 230 -4.35 -5.33 4.41
N THR A 231 -3.02 -5.29 4.47
CA THR A 231 -2.24 -4.48 5.43
C THR A 231 -1.68 -3.18 4.86
N ASP A 232 -1.56 -3.03 3.54
CA ASP A 232 -0.80 -1.92 2.92
C ASP A 232 -1.71 -0.73 2.60
N SER A 233 -1.53 0.40 3.28
CA SER A 233 -2.45 1.54 3.19
C SER A 233 -2.16 2.48 2.00
N TYR A 234 -0.96 2.43 1.43
CA TYR A 234 -0.57 3.22 0.25
C TYR A 234 0.39 2.47 -0.67
N ALA A 235 0.35 2.80 -1.96
CA ALA A 235 1.25 2.27 -3.00
C ALA A 235 1.78 3.43 -3.87
N THR A 236 2.93 3.21 -4.51
CA THR A 236 3.58 4.24 -5.35
C THR A 236 3.83 3.73 -6.76
N ALA A 237 3.60 4.58 -7.75
CA ALA A 237 4.07 4.40 -9.13
C ALA A 237 5.01 5.55 -9.49
N SER A 238 6.16 5.23 -10.10
CA SER A 238 7.08 6.23 -10.65
C SER A 238 6.77 6.45 -12.13
N LEU A 239 6.52 7.70 -12.50
CA LEU A 239 6.32 8.15 -13.87
C LEU A 239 7.53 8.98 -14.27
N LYS A 240 8.37 8.48 -15.17
CA LYS A 240 9.59 9.15 -15.61
C LYS A 240 9.44 9.64 -17.05
N ASN A 241 9.77 10.90 -17.30
CA ASN A 241 9.89 11.43 -18.65
C ASN A 241 11.19 10.94 -19.31
N GLU A 242 11.05 10.15 -20.37
CA GLU A 242 12.16 9.68 -21.22
C GLU A 242 12.12 10.28 -22.63
N SER A 243 11.24 11.26 -22.93
CA SER A 243 11.12 11.89 -24.26
C SER A 243 12.34 12.69 -24.69
N GLY A 244 13.13 13.20 -23.73
CA GLY A 244 14.29 14.07 -23.97
C GLY A 244 13.96 15.57 -23.96
N ASP A 245 12.68 15.94 -23.99
CA ASP A 245 12.16 17.31 -23.90
C ASP A 245 11.11 17.42 -22.77
N GLU A 246 10.46 18.57 -22.61
CA GLU A 246 9.33 18.73 -21.69
C GLU A 246 8.13 17.88 -22.13
N LEU A 247 7.51 17.17 -21.17
CA LEU A 247 6.39 16.26 -21.43
C LEU A 247 5.22 16.58 -20.50
N ASP A 248 4.08 16.95 -21.08
CA ASP A 248 2.82 17.05 -20.34
C ASP A 248 2.25 15.65 -20.11
N VAL A 249 1.99 15.31 -18.84
CA VAL A 249 1.47 14.02 -18.39
C VAL A 249 0.15 14.23 -17.68
N THR A 250 -0.85 13.43 -18.06
CA THR A 250 -2.17 13.37 -17.43
C THR A 250 -2.37 11.99 -16.82
N VAL A 251 -2.80 11.93 -15.56
CA VAL A 251 -3.16 10.69 -14.87
C VAL A 251 -4.63 10.71 -14.50
N GLU A 252 -5.37 9.73 -15.01
CA GLU A 252 -6.78 9.51 -14.73
C GLU A 252 -6.98 8.15 -14.05
N ILE A 253 -7.82 8.11 -13.03
CA ILE A 253 -8.20 6.87 -12.35
C ILE A 253 -9.65 6.60 -12.69
N MET A 254 -9.85 5.58 -13.52
CA MET A 254 -11.17 5.26 -14.06
C MET A 254 -11.77 4.07 -13.33
N ASP A 255 -13.05 4.19 -13.05
CA ASP A 255 -13.88 3.06 -12.66
C ASP A 255 -14.36 2.29 -13.89
N THR A 256 -14.29 0.97 -13.86
CA THR A 256 -14.89 0.12 -14.88
C THR A 256 -15.68 -1.05 -14.29
N THR A 257 -15.99 -1.04 -12.98
CA THR A 257 -16.80 -2.09 -12.32
C THR A 257 -17.90 -1.53 -11.43
N ALA A 258 -18.61 -2.39 -10.69
CA ALA A 258 -19.68 -2.01 -9.76
C ALA A 258 -19.19 -1.66 -8.34
N GLN A 259 -17.92 -1.96 -8.01
CA GLN A 259 -17.35 -1.74 -6.67
C GLN A 259 -16.01 -1.00 -6.79
N SER A 260 -16.10 0.31 -7.00
CA SER A 260 -14.97 1.18 -7.32
C SER A 260 -14.15 1.58 -6.11
N VAL A 261 -12.82 1.68 -6.26
CA VAL A 261 -11.97 2.38 -5.27
C VAL A 261 -11.99 3.91 -5.43
N VAL A 262 -12.53 4.47 -6.52
CA VAL A 262 -12.26 5.87 -6.90
C VAL A 262 -12.62 6.86 -5.80
N ASP A 263 -13.79 6.69 -5.19
CA ASP A 263 -14.26 7.54 -4.09
C ASP A 263 -13.48 7.33 -2.77
N LEU A 264 -12.73 6.24 -2.66
CA LEU A 264 -11.92 5.87 -1.50
C LEU A 264 -10.46 6.31 -1.64
N LEU A 265 -10.07 6.82 -2.81
CA LEU A 265 -8.67 7.15 -3.08
C LEU A 265 -8.27 8.49 -2.45
N LYS A 266 -7.12 8.47 -1.81
CA LYS A 266 -6.35 9.66 -1.46
C LYS A 266 -5.08 9.72 -2.31
N VAL A 267 -4.71 10.92 -2.75
CA VAL A 267 -3.48 11.20 -3.47
C VAL A 267 -2.58 12.06 -2.60
N TYR A 268 -1.28 11.81 -2.64
CA TYR A 268 -0.33 12.65 -1.94
C TYR A 268 0.06 13.87 -2.78
N ASP A 269 -0.27 15.06 -2.30
CA ASP A 269 0.25 16.34 -2.74
C ASP A 269 1.40 16.79 -1.83
N VAL A 270 2.41 17.45 -2.38
CA VAL A 270 3.59 17.89 -1.62
C VAL A 270 3.29 19.08 -0.71
N SER A 271 2.33 19.92 -1.08
CA SER A 271 1.92 21.13 -0.35
C SER A 271 0.84 20.81 0.68
N ASP A 272 -0.17 20.06 0.26
CA ASP A 272 -1.38 19.81 1.05
C ASP A 272 -1.38 18.43 1.76
N GLY A 273 -0.42 17.56 1.44
CA GLY A 273 -0.36 16.21 1.98
C GLY A 273 -1.39 15.28 1.32
N TRP A 274 -2.02 14.41 2.11
CA TRP A 274 -3.01 13.46 1.58
C TRP A 274 -4.36 14.14 1.34
N VAL A 275 -4.74 14.25 0.07
CA VAL A 275 -6.01 14.86 -0.37
C VAL A 275 -6.90 13.82 -1.05
N SER A 276 -8.22 14.03 -1.06
CA SER A 276 -9.13 13.17 -1.83
C SER A 276 -8.83 13.24 -3.32
N TYR A 277 -8.89 12.12 -4.02
CA TYR A 277 -8.80 12.10 -5.47
C TYR A 277 -9.99 12.90 -6.06
N ALA A 278 -9.67 13.90 -6.88
CA ALA A 278 -10.66 14.87 -7.40
C ALA A 278 -10.79 14.85 -8.93
N GLY A 279 -10.24 13.83 -9.61
CA GLY A 279 -10.25 13.69 -11.07
C GLY A 279 -8.86 13.71 -11.69
N ALA A 280 -8.78 14.00 -12.99
CA ALA A 280 -7.52 13.99 -13.74
C ALA A 280 -6.43 14.86 -13.06
N MET A 281 -5.21 14.32 -13.04
CA MET A 281 -4.04 14.99 -12.47
C MET A 281 -3.06 15.30 -13.59
N ASP A 282 -2.87 16.59 -13.85
CA ASP A 282 -1.97 17.08 -14.89
C ASP A 282 -0.65 17.57 -14.29
N ARG A 283 0.46 17.20 -14.94
CA ARG A 283 1.79 17.69 -14.57
C ARG A 283 2.71 17.72 -15.79
N THR A 284 3.37 18.85 -16.00
CA THR A 284 4.50 18.96 -16.92
C THR A 284 5.77 18.45 -16.25
N LEU A 285 6.47 17.53 -16.90
CA LEU A 285 7.74 16.97 -16.46
C LEU A 285 8.87 17.50 -17.34
N ALA A 286 9.93 18.02 -16.73
CA ALA A 286 11.16 18.30 -17.45
C ALA A 286 11.80 17.00 -17.99
N ALA A 287 12.72 17.11 -18.94
CA ALA A 287 13.47 15.97 -19.44
C ALA A 287 14.15 15.22 -18.27
N ASP A 288 14.02 13.89 -18.27
CA ASP A 288 14.50 12.99 -17.20
C ASP A 288 13.87 13.18 -15.80
N GLU A 289 12.87 14.05 -15.64
CA GLU A 289 12.16 14.21 -14.37
C GLU A 289 11.28 13.00 -14.06
N SER A 290 11.25 12.61 -12.78
CA SER A 290 10.36 11.57 -12.26
C SER A 290 9.30 12.14 -11.33
N TRP A 291 8.04 11.78 -11.59
CA TRP A 291 6.92 12.01 -10.70
C TRP A 291 6.53 10.72 -9.96
N ASN A 292 6.63 10.74 -8.63
CA ASN A 292 6.16 9.66 -7.78
C ASN A 292 4.68 9.86 -7.44
N LEU A 293 3.80 9.16 -8.15
CA LEU A 293 2.39 9.09 -7.85
C LEU A 293 2.17 8.17 -6.65
N ARG A 294 1.82 8.75 -5.49
CA ARG A 294 1.47 7.98 -4.28
C ARG A 294 -0.04 7.99 -4.11
N LEU A 295 -0.62 6.80 -4.08
CA LEU A 295 -2.05 6.58 -3.89
C LEU A 295 -2.28 5.83 -2.59
N ALA A 296 -3.34 6.18 -1.87
CA ALA A 296 -3.78 5.50 -0.66
C ALA A 296 -5.28 5.21 -0.75
N ILE A 297 -5.73 4.19 -0.02
CA ILE A 297 -7.13 3.76 -0.02
C ILE A 297 -7.70 3.87 1.38
N ASP A 298 -8.76 4.67 1.52
CA ASP A 298 -9.54 4.75 2.75
C ASP A 298 -10.34 3.47 2.95
N ARG A 299 -9.81 2.60 3.82
CA ARG A 299 -10.41 1.31 4.15
C ARG A 299 -11.63 1.40 5.05
N THR A 300 -11.86 2.55 5.71
CA THR A 300 -12.97 2.68 6.66
C THR A 300 -14.33 2.55 5.99
N GLN A 301 -14.39 2.78 4.68
CA GLN A 301 -15.59 2.69 3.85
C GLN A 301 -15.65 1.37 3.05
N MET A 302 -14.65 0.50 3.17
CA MET A 302 -14.63 -0.79 2.46
C MET A 302 -15.43 -1.85 3.21
N SER A 303 -16.25 -2.59 2.47
CA SER A 303 -16.93 -3.78 2.97
C SER A 303 -15.95 -4.95 3.13
N SER A 304 -16.06 -5.71 4.23
CA SER A 304 -15.22 -6.89 4.47
C SER A 304 -15.38 -7.95 3.37
N ASN A 305 -14.35 -8.75 3.15
CA ASN A 305 -14.31 -9.81 2.12
C ASN A 305 -14.60 -9.32 0.69
N SER A 306 -14.32 -8.04 0.40
CA SER A 306 -14.56 -7.45 -0.91
C SER A 306 -13.25 -7.02 -1.57
N THR A 307 -13.17 -7.23 -2.87
CA THR A 307 -12.09 -6.72 -3.73
C THR A 307 -12.63 -5.53 -4.50
N TYR A 308 -11.88 -4.44 -4.48
CA TYR A 308 -12.18 -3.22 -5.21
C TYR A 308 -11.13 -3.02 -6.31
N GLY A 309 -11.54 -2.40 -7.41
CA GLY A 309 -10.69 -2.20 -8.57
C GLY A 309 -10.76 -0.77 -9.12
N ALA A 310 -9.68 -0.37 -9.81
CA ALA A 310 -9.62 0.76 -10.71
C ALA A 310 -8.58 0.50 -11.80
N VAL A 311 -8.60 1.32 -12.86
CA VAL A 311 -7.50 1.39 -13.83
C VAL A 311 -6.90 2.78 -13.75
N VAL A 312 -5.60 2.86 -13.52
CA VAL A 312 -4.85 4.11 -13.59
C VAL A 312 -4.34 4.25 -15.02
N ARG A 313 -4.87 5.22 -15.76
CA ARG A 313 -4.41 5.58 -17.11
C ARG A 313 -3.47 6.76 -17.01
N CYS A 314 -2.25 6.58 -17.50
CA CYS A 314 -1.26 7.63 -17.64
C CYS A 314 -1.11 7.93 -19.12
N SER A 315 -1.43 9.15 -19.55
CA SER A 315 -1.22 9.61 -20.92
C SER A 315 -0.22 10.74 -20.99
N ASP A 316 0.43 10.89 -22.15
CA ASP A 316 1.38 11.95 -22.43
C ASP A 316 1.08 12.71 -23.73
N SER A 317 1.65 13.91 -23.83
CA SER A 317 1.50 14.82 -24.98
C SER A 317 2.16 14.34 -26.28
N CYS A 318 2.97 13.27 -26.23
CA CYS A 318 3.57 12.63 -27.41
C CYS A 318 2.72 11.43 -27.91
N GLY A 319 1.52 11.26 -27.37
CA GLY A 319 0.56 10.22 -27.78
C GLY A 319 0.74 8.88 -27.08
N GLY A 320 1.60 8.77 -26.06
CA GLY A 320 1.71 7.58 -25.24
C GLY A 320 0.56 7.43 -24.24
N GLU A 321 0.14 6.18 -24.01
CA GLU A 321 -0.86 5.84 -23.00
C GLU A 321 -0.51 4.50 -22.33
N VAL A 322 -0.11 4.54 -21.06
CA VAL A 322 0.16 3.34 -20.26
C VAL A 322 -0.93 3.19 -19.20
N SER A 323 -1.54 2.01 -19.14
CA SER A 323 -2.53 1.68 -18.12
C SER A 323 -1.94 0.74 -17.07
N LEU A 324 -2.28 0.97 -15.81
CA LEU A 324 -1.95 0.11 -14.67
C LEU A 324 -3.23 -0.44 -14.07
N SER A 325 -3.18 -1.71 -13.67
CA SER A 325 -4.25 -2.29 -12.85
C SER A 325 -4.10 -1.80 -11.40
N LEU A 326 -5.19 -1.35 -10.79
CA LEU A 326 -5.25 -1.04 -9.37
C LEU A 326 -6.22 -2.02 -8.72
N GLN A 327 -5.74 -2.76 -7.73
CA GLN A 327 -6.55 -3.70 -6.96
C GLN A 327 -6.35 -3.47 -5.48
N ALA A 328 -7.46 -3.48 -4.74
CA ALA A 328 -7.46 -3.38 -3.29
C ALA A 328 -8.26 -4.52 -2.69
N ASP A 329 -7.58 -5.35 -1.90
CA ASP A 329 -8.23 -6.44 -1.18
C ASP A 329 -8.46 -6.02 0.27
N TYR A 330 -9.70 -6.14 0.70
CA TYR A 330 -10.04 -6.01 2.11
C TYR A 330 -10.43 -7.38 2.65
N GLY A 331 -9.43 -8.03 3.27
CA GLY A 331 -9.60 -9.33 3.91
C GLY A 331 -10.51 -9.27 5.14
N GLU A 332 -10.84 -10.44 5.70
CA GLU A 332 -11.57 -10.47 6.96
C GLU A 332 -10.71 -9.91 8.09
N PRO A 333 -11.28 -9.03 8.94
CA PRO A 333 -10.61 -8.67 10.17
C PRO A 333 -10.35 -9.90 11.03
N SER A 334 -9.14 -9.98 11.54
CA SER A 334 -8.77 -10.94 12.58
C SER A 334 -8.22 -10.19 13.78
N THR A 335 -8.07 -10.90 14.90
CA THR A 335 -7.44 -10.35 16.10
C THR A 335 -6.00 -9.90 15.85
N THR A 336 -5.33 -10.47 14.84
CA THR A 336 -3.96 -10.14 14.42
C THR A 336 -3.87 -9.07 13.33
N ASN A 337 -4.94 -8.89 12.54
CA ASN A 337 -5.06 -7.92 11.46
C ASN A 337 -6.37 -7.16 11.62
N ALA A 338 -6.49 -6.42 12.71
CA ALA A 338 -7.68 -5.68 13.06
C ALA A 338 -7.89 -4.48 12.14
N LEU A 339 -9.15 -4.05 12.02
CA LEU A 339 -9.49 -2.89 11.20
C LEU A 339 -8.97 -1.59 11.82
N TRP A 340 -9.01 -0.53 11.04
CA TRP A 340 -8.85 0.80 11.62
C TRP A 340 -10.00 1.13 12.57
N PRO A 341 -9.76 1.75 13.74
CA PRO A 341 -8.47 2.18 14.31
C PRO A 341 -7.78 1.16 15.23
N SER A 342 -8.38 -0.02 15.46
CA SER A 342 -7.92 -1.05 16.40
C SER A 342 -6.45 -1.47 16.21
N GLY A 343 -5.68 -1.47 17.29
CA GLY A 343 -4.25 -1.77 17.24
C GLY A 343 -3.44 -1.05 18.33
N LEU A 344 -2.12 -1.21 18.27
CA LEU A 344 -1.18 -0.52 19.14
C LEU A 344 -0.69 0.78 18.48
N TRP A 345 -0.86 1.87 19.20
CA TRP A 345 -0.50 3.23 18.85
C TRP A 345 0.66 3.70 19.71
N VAL A 346 1.75 4.14 19.07
CA VAL A 346 2.93 4.62 19.78
C VAL A 346 3.40 5.94 19.19
N GLY A 347 3.75 6.86 20.06
CA GLY A 347 4.36 8.12 19.66
C GLY A 347 4.71 8.99 20.84
N THR A 348 4.67 10.29 20.65
CA THR A 348 5.19 11.25 21.62
C THR A 348 4.18 12.35 21.94
N ALA A 349 4.23 12.83 23.17
CA ALA A 349 3.58 14.03 23.63
C ALA A 349 4.64 15.05 24.07
N LEU A 350 4.48 16.29 23.63
CA LEU A 350 5.40 17.39 23.85
C LEU A 350 4.71 18.46 24.66
N PHE A 351 5.05 18.55 25.95
CA PHE A 351 4.51 19.54 26.87
C PHE A 351 5.36 20.80 26.86
N ASN A 352 4.74 21.92 26.53
CA ASN A 352 5.40 23.23 26.46
C ASN A 352 4.65 24.31 27.25
N LYS A 353 3.57 23.94 27.94
CA LYS A 353 2.81 24.81 28.85
C LYS A 353 2.57 24.11 30.18
N VAL A 354 2.59 24.87 31.26
CA VAL A 354 2.43 24.37 32.62
C VAL A 354 1.60 25.33 33.49
N SER A 355 1.05 24.80 34.56
CA SER A 355 0.49 25.61 35.65
C SER A 355 1.59 26.16 36.54
N GLN A 356 1.44 27.41 36.99
CA GLN A 356 2.29 28.04 38.00
C GLN A 356 1.45 28.50 39.19
N ILE A 357 1.95 28.23 40.40
CA ILE A 357 1.40 28.78 41.64
C ILE A 357 2.01 30.16 41.87
N THR A 358 1.15 31.16 42.02
CA THR A 358 1.55 32.53 42.35
C THR A 358 1.49 32.80 43.85
N THR A 359 2.04 33.92 44.30
CA THR A 359 2.17 34.31 45.73
C THR A 359 0.85 34.36 46.50
N ASN A 360 -0.30 34.42 45.81
CA ASN A 360 -1.63 34.45 46.44
C ASN A 360 -2.33 33.08 46.48
N ASN A 361 -1.58 31.97 46.37
CA ASN A 361 -2.15 30.62 46.25
C ASN A 361 -3.12 30.46 45.07
N VAL A 362 -2.96 31.30 44.04
CA VAL A 362 -3.73 31.22 42.79
C VAL A 362 -2.91 30.43 41.78
N ILE A 363 -3.53 29.40 41.19
CA ILE A 363 -3.00 28.62 40.08
C ILE A 363 -3.29 29.38 38.78
N VAL A 364 -2.25 29.57 37.96
CA VAL A 364 -2.35 30.15 36.62
C VAL A 364 -1.92 29.09 35.62
N ASP A 365 -2.84 28.69 34.73
CA ASP A 365 -2.64 27.64 33.73
C ASP A 365 -2.13 28.20 32.40
N GLY A 366 -1.66 27.31 31.51
CA GLY A 366 -1.31 27.65 30.13
C GLY A 366 -0.05 28.51 29.95
N LEU A 367 0.79 28.64 30.99
CA LEU A 367 2.01 29.44 30.92
C LEU A 367 3.09 28.70 30.14
N ALA A 368 3.79 29.39 29.24
CA ALA A 368 4.87 28.81 28.47
C ALA A 368 6.00 28.31 29.39
N ALA A 369 6.36 27.04 29.24
CA ALA A 369 7.49 26.44 29.91
C ALA A 369 8.81 26.87 29.25
N ALA A 370 9.89 26.94 30.04
CA ALA A 370 11.22 27.30 29.55
C ALA A 370 11.85 26.21 28.64
N GLY A 371 11.31 24.99 28.67
CA GLY A 371 11.74 23.87 27.85
C GLY A 371 10.57 22.94 27.55
N VAL A 372 10.78 22.01 26.63
CA VAL A 372 9.79 21.00 26.23
C VAL A 372 10.06 19.71 26.98
N MET A 373 9.03 19.16 27.62
CA MET A 373 9.08 17.84 28.25
C MET A 373 8.40 16.83 27.32
N GLU A 374 9.08 15.71 27.05
CA GLU A 374 8.62 14.68 26.11
C GLU A 374 8.16 13.43 26.86
N TYR A 375 6.94 12.97 26.57
CA TYR A 375 6.40 11.67 27.01
C TYR A 375 6.29 10.72 25.82
N ARG A 376 6.54 9.44 26.06
CA ARG A 376 6.08 8.40 25.14
C ARG A 376 4.64 8.04 25.47
N LEU A 377 3.76 8.15 24.48
CA LEU A 377 2.40 7.65 24.58
C LEU A 377 2.33 6.25 23.96
N ILE A 378 1.67 5.33 24.66
CA ILE A 378 1.36 3.98 24.18
C ILE A 378 -0.13 3.81 24.40
N VAL A 379 -0.92 3.80 23.33
CA VAL A 379 -2.37 3.61 23.40
C VAL A 379 -2.71 2.32 22.67
N HIS A 380 -3.50 1.45 23.26
CA HIS A 380 -4.08 0.31 22.58
C HIS A 380 -5.56 0.60 22.31
N VAL A 381 -6.05 0.20 21.14
CA VAL A 381 -7.45 0.29 20.76
C VAL A 381 -7.94 -1.10 20.41
N ASP A 382 -8.99 -1.58 21.09
CA ASP A 382 -9.53 -2.92 20.89
C ASP A 382 -10.48 -2.98 19.67
N ALA A 383 -11.06 -4.16 19.41
CA ALA A 383 -12.01 -4.36 18.31
C ALA A 383 -13.37 -3.67 18.53
N ASN A 384 -13.69 -3.28 19.77
CA ASN A 384 -14.90 -2.54 20.13
C ASN A 384 -14.68 -1.02 20.13
N ASN A 385 -13.50 -0.56 19.68
CA ASN A 385 -13.09 0.84 19.69
C ASN A 385 -12.88 1.41 21.12
N GLU A 386 -12.62 0.54 22.09
CA GLU A 386 -12.21 0.93 23.43
C GLU A 386 -10.71 1.17 23.49
N SER A 387 -10.32 2.34 23.98
CA SER A 387 -8.92 2.73 24.09
C SER A 387 -8.39 2.55 25.51
N ARG A 388 -7.13 2.10 25.64
CA ARG A 388 -6.39 1.97 26.90
C ARG A 388 -5.03 2.64 26.75
N LEU A 389 -4.66 3.49 27.71
CA LEU A 389 -3.31 4.04 27.80
C LEU A 389 -2.43 3.07 28.58
N LEU A 390 -1.24 2.75 28.07
CA LEU A 390 -0.37 1.71 28.63
C LEU A 390 0.95 2.31 29.09
N GLN A 391 1.48 1.81 30.21
CA GLN A 391 2.85 2.08 30.64
C GLN A 391 3.86 1.28 29.80
N ARG A 392 3.49 0.06 29.41
CA ARG A 392 4.32 -0.88 28.64
C ARG A 392 3.44 -1.71 27.71
N ALA A 393 4.01 -2.07 26.56
CA ALA A 393 3.48 -3.07 25.66
C ALA A 393 4.64 -3.96 25.17
N ILE A 394 4.43 -5.27 25.16
CA ILE A 394 5.39 -6.26 24.69
C ILE A 394 4.78 -6.96 23.49
N ILE A 395 5.39 -6.77 22.32
CA ILE A 395 4.98 -7.42 21.08
C ILE A 395 5.80 -8.69 20.95
N ALA A 396 5.14 -9.83 20.81
CA ALA A 396 5.79 -11.12 20.66
C ALA A 396 5.09 -11.96 19.59
N THR A 397 5.86 -12.78 18.90
CA THR A 397 5.35 -13.82 18.00
C THR A 397 5.26 -15.13 18.76
N VAL A 398 4.08 -15.76 18.75
CA VAL A 398 3.81 -17.02 19.44
C VAL A 398 3.26 -18.04 18.45
N THR A 399 3.69 -19.29 18.55
CA THR A 399 3.20 -20.36 17.68
C THR A 399 1.90 -20.92 18.25
N ASN A 400 0.80 -20.80 17.50
CA ASN A 400 -0.47 -21.41 17.88
C ASN A 400 -0.39 -22.94 17.83
N THR A 401 -1.35 -23.62 18.46
CA THR A 401 -1.46 -25.10 18.45
C THR A 401 -1.48 -25.72 17.04
N ASN A 402 -1.91 -24.95 16.04
CA ASN A 402 -1.94 -25.37 14.63
C ASN A 402 -0.59 -25.20 13.91
N GLY A 403 0.48 -24.79 14.61
CA GLY A 403 1.81 -24.56 14.06
C GLY A 403 1.97 -23.23 13.31
N THR A 404 1.00 -22.32 13.43
CA THR A 404 1.04 -21.00 12.77
C THR A 404 1.55 -19.95 13.76
N ASP A 405 2.54 -19.17 13.34
CA ASP A 405 3.06 -18.05 14.10
C ASP A 405 2.11 -16.85 14.03
N VAL A 406 1.76 -16.29 15.19
CA VAL A 406 0.87 -15.13 15.33
C VAL A 406 1.50 -14.08 16.23
N THR A 407 1.30 -12.81 15.90
CA THR A 407 1.72 -11.69 16.76
C THR A 407 0.67 -11.42 17.82
N ARG A 408 1.12 -11.27 19.08
CA ARG A 408 0.32 -10.91 20.25
C ARG A 408 0.95 -9.74 20.99
N ILE A 409 0.14 -9.05 21.80
CA ILE A 409 0.58 -7.94 22.65
C ILE A 409 0.32 -8.34 24.11
N TYR A 410 1.34 -8.19 24.94
CA TYR A 410 1.30 -8.44 26.39
C TYR A 410 1.56 -7.14 27.15
N THR A 411 0.93 -6.99 28.32
CA THR A 411 1.17 -5.86 29.24
C THR A 411 2.18 -6.22 30.34
N ASP A 412 2.23 -7.49 30.74
CA ASP A 412 3.25 -8.03 31.65
C ASP A 412 4.26 -9.00 30.99
N GLU A 413 5.49 -9.00 31.52
CA GLU A 413 6.54 -9.93 31.13
C GLU A 413 6.29 -11.34 31.68
N ASP A 414 5.57 -11.45 32.80
CA ASP A 414 5.25 -12.74 33.43
C ASP A 414 4.22 -13.56 32.61
N ASP A 415 3.42 -12.89 31.77
CA ASP A 415 2.42 -13.54 30.89
C ASP A 415 3.00 -14.03 29.57
N LEU A 416 4.28 -13.73 29.29
CA LEU A 416 4.93 -14.16 28.06
C LEU A 416 5.08 -15.68 28.02
N PRO A 417 4.57 -16.35 26.95
CA PRO A 417 4.81 -17.76 26.75
C PRO A 417 6.29 -18.08 26.61
N SER A 418 6.70 -19.23 27.13
CA SER A 418 8.11 -19.67 27.07
C SER A 418 8.64 -19.95 25.66
N ASP A 419 7.75 -20.15 24.69
CA ASP A 419 8.04 -20.33 23.27
C ASP A 419 7.94 -19.03 22.45
N ALA A 420 7.69 -17.89 23.09
CA ALA A 420 7.62 -16.60 22.42
C ALA A 420 8.93 -16.26 21.68
N GLN A 421 8.79 -15.80 20.45
CA GLN A 421 9.87 -15.40 19.56
C GLN A 421 9.71 -13.94 19.16
N ILE A 422 10.82 -13.30 18.73
CA ILE A 422 10.82 -11.91 18.23
C ILE A 422 10.12 -10.96 19.24
N ILE A 423 10.70 -10.85 20.44
CA ILE A 423 10.12 -10.08 21.54
C ILE A 423 10.61 -8.63 21.46
N THR A 424 9.68 -7.68 21.39
CA THR A 424 9.96 -6.24 21.40
C THR A 424 9.19 -5.58 22.54
N ARG A 425 9.90 -4.96 23.48
CA ARG A 425 9.30 -4.20 24.58
C ARG A 425 9.30 -2.70 24.28
N ILE A 426 8.14 -2.09 24.38
CA ILE A 426 7.95 -0.63 24.31
C ILE A 426 7.48 -0.18 25.69
N SER A 427 8.17 0.78 26.30
CA SER A 427 7.82 1.31 27.62
C SER A 427 7.84 2.83 27.63
N SER A 428 6.98 3.41 28.45
CA SER A 428 6.96 4.82 28.80
C SER A 428 7.48 5.01 30.22
N VAL A 429 8.31 6.04 30.41
CA VAL A 429 8.82 6.44 31.73
C VAL A 429 7.92 7.46 32.42
N ALA A 430 6.91 7.98 31.71
CA ALA A 430 6.03 9.03 32.21
C ALA A 430 4.92 8.49 33.13
N PHE A 431 4.60 7.19 33.02
CA PHE A 431 3.57 6.53 33.81
C PHE A 431 4.21 5.59 34.84
N GLY A 432 3.63 5.50 36.03
CA GLY A 432 4.17 4.64 37.09
C GLY A 432 4.00 3.15 36.78
N ILE A 433 4.89 2.32 37.32
CA ILE A 433 5.13 0.93 36.89
C ILE A 433 3.99 -0.02 37.30
N GLU A 434 3.29 0.27 38.40
CA GLU A 434 2.28 -0.61 39.01
C GLU A 434 0.85 -0.05 38.85
N ASN A 435 0.65 0.88 37.92
CA ASN A 435 -0.64 1.55 37.75
C ASN A 435 -1.49 0.90 36.66
N ASP A 436 -2.65 0.41 37.04
CA ASP A 436 -3.75 0.14 36.12
C ASP A 436 -4.28 1.49 35.61
N ILE A 437 -3.90 1.86 34.38
CA ILE A 437 -4.40 3.07 33.76
C ILE A 437 -5.78 2.77 33.18
N ALA A 438 -6.80 3.22 33.91
CA ALA A 438 -8.18 3.05 33.50
C ALA A 438 -8.57 4.14 32.49
N ARG A 439 -9.51 3.80 31.61
CA ARG A 439 -10.25 4.81 30.87
C ARG A 439 -11.05 5.65 31.87
N ASP A 440 -11.09 6.95 31.63
CA ASP A 440 -11.88 7.88 32.44
C ASP A 440 -13.30 8.01 31.86
N ASP A 441 -14.26 7.30 32.45
CA ASP A 441 -15.67 7.30 32.05
C ASP A 441 -16.33 8.69 32.12
N SER A 442 -15.71 9.68 32.80
CA SER A 442 -16.20 11.07 32.78
C SER A 442 -15.94 11.79 31.46
N VAL A 443 -15.12 11.19 30.58
CA VAL A 443 -14.85 11.63 29.21
C VAL A 443 -15.51 10.66 28.24
N SER A 444 -16.69 11.01 27.75
CA SER A 444 -17.37 10.23 26.71
C SER A 444 -16.85 10.63 25.32
N GLY A 445 -16.15 9.74 24.65
CA GLY A 445 -15.74 9.91 23.25
C GLY A 445 -15.17 8.61 22.69
N GLU A 446 -15.27 8.40 21.39
CA GLU A 446 -14.57 7.28 20.72
C GLU A 446 -13.13 7.68 20.39
N PHE A 447 -12.27 6.68 20.08
CA PHE A 447 -10.91 6.96 19.64
C PHE A 447 -10.93 7.89 18.43
N GLY A 448 -10.23 9.02 18.53
CA GLY A 448 -10.24 10.07 17.51
C GLY A 448 -11.11 11.29 17.80
N GLN A 449 -11.80 11.32 18.93
CA GLN A 449 -12.53 12.50 19.39
C GLN A 449 -11.85 13.12 20.60
N LEU A 450 -12.40 12.87 21.79
CA LEU A 450 -11.88 13.28 23.08
C LEU A 450 -11.69 12.01 23.90
N GLU A 451 -10.45 11.75 24.31
CA GLU A 451 -10.12 10.57 25.10
C GLU A 451 -9.58 10.97 26.46
N GLY A 452 -10.01 10.27 27.50
CA GLY A 452 -9.62 10.50 28.88
C GLY A 452 -9.10 9.21 29.53
N PHE A 453 -7.97 9.31 30.21
CA PHE A 453 -7.37 8.23 30.98
C PHE A 453 -7.07 8.72 32.38
N SER A 454 -7.36 7.89 33.39
CA SER A 454 -7.07 8.22 34.79
C SER A 454 -6.30 7.09 35.46
N TYR A 455 -5.35 7.47 36.31
CA TYR A 455 -4.61 6.53 37.14
C TYR A 455 -4.20 7.17 38.46
N VAL A 456 -4.01 6.34 39.48
CA VAL A 456 -3.63 6.79 40.82
C VAL A 456 -2.31 6.15 41.20
N VAL A 457 -1.28 6.97 41.38
CA VAL A 457 -0.04 6.52 42.02
C VAL A 457 -0.33 6.45 43.52
N ALA A 458 -0.47 5.24 44.06
CA ALA A 458 -0.81 5.04 45.46
C ALA A 458 0.24 5.65 46.41
N HIS A 459 -0.17 5.95 47.65
CA HIS A 459 0.72 6.55 48.65
C HIS A 459 1.94 5.68 49.02
N ASP A 460 1.89 4.38 48.75
CA ASP A 460 2.94 3.39 49.03
C ASP A 460 3.56 2.80 47.75
N ASP A 461 3.14 3.29 46.58
CA ASP A 461 3.71 2.92 45.29
C ASP A 461 5.19 3.31 45.21
N ARG A 462 6.01 2.44 44.61
CA ARG A 462 7.45 2.64 44.42
C ARG A 462 7.80 3.80 43.49
N SER A 463 6.86 4.20 42.64
CA SER A 463 6.93 5.34 41.74
C SER A 463 6.43 6.65 42.38
N ASN A 464 5.88 6.60 43.59
CA ASN A 464 5.46 7.80 44.31
C ASN A 464 6.69 8.65 44.70
N PRO A 465 6.78 9.92 44.26
CA PRO A 465 7.93 10.77 44.52
C PRO A 465 8.12 11.10 46.02
N PHE A 466 7.07 10.96 46.84
CA PHE A 466 7.15 11.17 48.28
C PHE A 466 7.57 9.92 49.05
N TYR A 467 7.56 8.75 48.40
CA TYR A 467 7.94 7.49 49.02
C TYR A 467 9.42 7.19 48.77
N HIS A 468 10.18 7.03 49.85
CA HIS A 468 11.62 6.78 49.82
C HIS A 468 11.96 5.53 50.63
N SER A 469 11.76 4.36 50.02
CA SER A 469 11.98 3.03 50.64
C SER A 469 13.33 2.79 51.35
N ARG A 470 14.35 3.60 51.07
CA ARG A 470 15.70 3.49 51.67
C ARG A 470 16.05 4.63 52.63
N HIS A 471 15.17 5.62 52.80
CA HIS A 471 15.43 6.75 53.68
C HIS A 471 14.72 6.52 55.04
N PRO A 472 15.45 6.42 56.17
CA PRO A 472 14.90 6.11 57.50
C PRO A 472 13.84 7.07 58.06
N ARG A 473 13.52 8.14 57.34
CA ARG A 473 12.49 9.11 57.76
C ARG A 473 11.41 9.32 56.72
N HIS A 474 11.46 8.58 55.61
CA HIS A 474 10.55 8.73 54.47
C HIS A 474 10.29 7.37 53.80
N ASP A 475 10.51 6.28 54.53
CA ASP A 475 10.29 4.89 54.09
C ASP A 475 8.84 4.44 54.28
N GLY A 476 7.95 5.36 54.66
CA GLY A 476 6.55 5.04 54.96
C GLY A 476 6.38 4.22 56.24
N LEU A 477 7.40 4.12 57.10
CA LEU A 477 7.35 3.38 58.36
C LEU A 477 7.43 4.32 59.56
N LYS A 478 6.88 3.88 60.69
CA LYS A 478 7.06 4.58 61.96
C LYS A 478 8.53 4.53 62.37
N ASN A 479 8.90 5.29 63.40
CA ASN A 479 10.24 5.29 63.99
C ASN A 479 10.72 3.90 64.52
N ASP A 480 9.88 2.86 64.45
CA ASP A 480 10.23 1.46 64.72
C ASP A 480 10.73 0.69 63.48
N PHE A 481 10.73 1.31 62.30
CA PHE A 481 11.14 0.75 61.00
C PHE A 481 10.43 -0.55 60.63
N LYS A 482 9.21 -0.77 61.16
CA LYS A 482 8.46 -2.00 60.97
C LYS A 482 6.98 -1.76 60.75
N THR A 483 6.40 -0.83 61.49
CA THR A 483 4.98 -0.56 61.41
C THR A 483 4.73 0.48 60.33
N PRO A 484 3.87 0.20 59.33
CA PRO A 484 3.49 1.20 58.34
C PRO A 484 2.95 2.49 58.98
N LEU A 485 3.35 3.63 58.43
CA LEU A 485 2.69 4.90 58.68
C LEU A 485 1.28 4.84 58.12
N ARG A 486 0.41 5.68 58.69
CA ARG A 486 -0.95 5.78 58.20
C ARG A 486 -0.94 6.52 56.87
N SER A 487 -1.87 6.17 55.98
CA SER A 487 -2.04 6.83 54.69
C SER A 487 -2.40 8.30 54.86
N GLY A 488 -1.85 9.15 53.97
CA GLY A 488 -2.26 10.54 53.82
C GLY A 488 -3.64 10.72 53.20
N ASP A 489 -4.15 9.70 52.51
CA ASP A 489 -5.45 9.77 51.83
C ASP A 489 -6.63 9.79 52.82
N ASP A 490 -6.40 9.24 54.01
CA ASP A 490 -7.36 9.31 55.11
C ASP A 490 -7.09 10.55 55.97
N LEU A 491 -7.97 11.55 55.79
CA LEU A 491 -7.92 12.84 56.47
C LEU A 491 -7.98 12.70 58.00
N ASP A 492 -8.58 11.65 58.56
CA ASP A 492 -8.62 11.46 60.01
C ASP A 492 -7.23 11.19 60.59
N ASN A 493 -6.28 10.72 59.78
CA ASN A 493 -4.90 10.52 60.21
C ASN A 493 -4.16 11.83 60.48
N TYR A 494 -4.65 12.95 59.93
CA TYR A 494 -4.16 14.29 60.30
C TYR A 494 -4.55 14.72 61.71
N ASN A 495 -5.52 14.08 62.36
CA ASN A 495 -5.82 14.38 63.76
C ASN A 495 -4.82 13.71 64.72
N SER A 496 -3.97 12.81 64.22
CA SER A 496 -2.97 12.12 65.04
C SER A 496 -1.70 12.98 65.26
N SER A 497 -0.90 12.61 66.26
CA SER A 497 0.37 13.27 66.59
C SER A 497 1.48 12.98 65.57
N ILE A 498 1.33 11.92 64.77
CA ILE A 498 2.28 11.52 63.73
C ILE A 498 1.59 11.74 62.39
N LYS A 499 1.99 12.77 61.65
CA LYS A 499 1.35 13.10 60.38
C LYS A 499 1.72 12.06 59.31
N PRO A 500 0.79 11.69 58.43
CA PRO A 500 1.14 10.92 57.24
C PRO A 500 2.10 11.72 56.35
N GLU A 501 3.04 11.02 55.73
CA GLU A 501 4.09 11.64 54.92
C GLU A 501 3.87 11.46 53.41
N THR A 502 3.12 10.43 53.02
CA THR A 502 2.84 10.10 51.63
C THR A 502 1.35 10.21 51.31
N PHE A 503 1.06 10.72 50.11
CA PHE A 503 -0.28 10.92 49.57
C PHE A 503 -0.36 10.23 48.22
N SER A 504 -1.52 9.67 47.91
CA SER A 504 -1.79 9.17 46.57
C SER A 504 -1.91 10.35 45.59
N ILE A 505 -1.29 10.22 44.42
CA ILE A 505 -1.30 11.24 43.37
C ILE A 505 -2.27 10.77 42.28
N SER A 506 -3.35 11.52 42.10
CA SER A 506 -4.32 11.24 41.04
C SER A 506 -3.88 11.95 39.77
N ASN A 507 -3.87 11.22 38.66
CA ASN A 507 -3.44 11.71 37.36
C ASN A 507 -4.56 11.50 36.36
N ARG A 508 -4.76 12.49 35.50
CA ARG A 508 -5.70 12.42 34.38
C ARG A 508 -5.03 12.92 33.12
N VAL A 509 -5.07 12.13 32.07
CA VAL A 509 -4.52 12.45 30.75
C VAL A 509 -5.67 12.55 29.77
N THR A 510 -5.80 13.70 29.12
CA THR A 510 -6.82 13.96 28.11
C THR A 510 -6.16 14.21 26.75
N LEU A 511 -6.60 13.45 25.74
CA LEU A 511 -6.21 13.62 24.35
C LEU A 511 -7.36 14.26 23.57
N VAL A 512 -7.08 15.36 22.89
CA VAL A 512 -7.99 16.04 21.97
C VAL A 512 -7.43 15.87 20.57
N PHE A 513 -8.04 15.01 19.76
CA PHE A 513 -7.53 14.74 18.41
C PHE A 513 -7.78 15.93 17.48
N ALA A 514 -6.76 16.28 16.70
CA ALA A 514 -6.91 17.24 15.62
C ALA A 514 -7.68 16.55 14.48
N GLN A 515 -8.85 17.09 14.13
CA GLN A 515 -9.53 16.68 12.91
C GLN A 515 -8.87 17.41 11.74
N SER A 516 -8.60 16.70 10.65
CA SER A 516 -8.12 17.33 9.41
C SER A 516 -9.19 18.31 8.92
N ALA A 517 -8.77 19.55 8.70
CA ALA A 517 -9.59 20.53 7.99
C ALA A 517 -9.59 20.13 6.51
N ASP A 518 -10.64 19.42 6.07
CA ASP A 518 -11.36 19.75 4.84
C ASP A 518 -12.64 18.91 4.67
N THR A 519 -13.71 19.65 4.39
CA THR A 519 -14.96 19.34 3.68
C THR A 519 -15.63 17.97 3.87
N GLU A 520 -16.83 18.00 4.49
CA GLU A 520 -17.84 16.92 4.59
C GLU A 520 -17.30 15.54 5.04
N GLY A 521 -17.31 15.34 6.36
CA GLY A 521 -17.13 14.01 6.97
C GLY A 521 -15.69 13.68 7.39
N SER A 522 -14.96 14.64 7.96
CA SER A 522 -13.58 14.51 8.49
C SER A 522 -13.32 13.16 9.15
N ALA A 523 -12.81 12.20 8.39
CA ALA A 523 -12.35 10.94 8.93
C ALA A 523 -11.01 11.18 9.62
N LEU A 524 -10.88 10.75 10.88
CA LEU A 524 -9.62 10.68 11.61
C LEU A 524 -8.53 9.90 10.84
N TRP A 525 -8.96 9.00 9.95
CA TRP A 525 -8.08 8.11 9.22
C TRP A 525 -7.10 8.87 8.32
N ALA A 526 -5.82 8.47 8.41
CA ALA A 526 -4.76 8.95 7.54
C ALA A 526 -3.99 7.75 6.96
N PRO A 527 -3.55 7.79 5.69
CA PRO A 527 -2.81 6.68 5.05
C PRO A 527 -1.55 6.23 5.78
N GLU A 528 -0.90 7.15 6.49
CA GLU A 528 0.33 6.87 7.26
C GLU A 528 0.04 6.27 8.64
N GLU A 529 -1.23 6.01 8.94
CA GLU A 529 -1.74 5.53 10.22
C GLU A 529 -1.19 6.39 11.38
N THR A 530 -1.13 7.70 11.17
CA THR A 530 -0.63 8.69 12.13
C THR A 530 -1.73 9.67 12.46
N VAL A 531 -1.92 9.93 13.75
CA VAL A 531 -2.91 10.88 14.27
C VAL A 531 -2.21 11.82 15.24
N SER A 532 -2.69 13.06 15.32
CA SER A 532 -2.11 14.09 16.18
C SER A 532 -3.19 14.91 16.86
N GLY A 533 -2.80 15.72 17.85
CA GLY A 533 -3.76 16.51 18.60
C GLY A 533 -3.14 17.29 19.75
N ALA A 534 -3.99 17.83 20.61
CA ALA A 534 -3.58 18.46 21.86
C ALA A 534 -3.68 17.47 23.02
N ILE A 535 -2.80 17.61 24.01
CA ILE A 535 -2.79 16.79 25.21
C ILE A 535 -2.80 17.69 26.45
N VAL A 536 -3.56 17.25 27.46
CA VAL A 536 -3.58 17.85 28.80
C VAL A 536 -3.31 16.75 29.82
N HIS A 537 -2.37 16.97 30.72
CA HIS A 537 -2.13 16.11 31.88
C HIS A 537 -2.42 16.90 33.15
N GLU A 538 -3.48 16.49 33.86
CA GLU A 538 -3.89 17.03 35.14
C GLU A 538 -3.35 16.15 36.28
N ILE A 539 -2.75 16.79 37.28
CA ILE A 539 -2.12 16.13 38.44
C ILE A 539 -2.73 16.73 39.70
N ASP A 540 -3.44 15.90 40.45
CA ASP A 540 -4.05 16.22 41.73
C ASP A 540 -3.24 15.65 42.90
N ASN A 541 -3.48 16.19 44.10
CA ASN A 541 -2.84 15.77 45.36
C ASN A 541 -1.31 15.88 45.42
N LEU A 542 -0.65 16.45 44.41
CA LEU A 542 0.77 16.82 44.52
C LEU A 542 0.97 18.02 45.46
N ARG A 543 -0.03 18.90 45.54
CA ARG A 543 -0.01 20.13 46.33
C ARG A 543 -1.39 20.48 46.86
N LYS A 544 -1.42 21.28 47.95
CA LYS A 544 -2.66 21.74 48.59
C LYS A 544 -3.41 22.80 47.77
N GLU A 545 -2.72 23.49 46.87
CA GLU A 545 -3.28 24.61 46.10
C GLU A 545 -4.30 24.17 45.03
N GLY A 546 -4.31 22.89 44.67
CA GLY A 546 -5.22 22.31 43.68
C GLY A 546 -4.48 21.59 42.55
N THR A 547 -5.22 21.31 41.49
CA THR A 547 -4.78 20.58 40.29
C THR A 547 -3.71 21.36 39.52
N LEU A 548 -2.61 20.69 39.18
CA LEU A 548 -1.60 21.22 38.26
C LEU A 548 -1.84 20.64 36.87
N LYS A 549 -1.60 21.44 35.83
CA LYS A 549 -1.75 21.04 34.44
C LYS A 549 -0.43 21.15 33.69
N ALA A 550 -0.20 20.20 32.81
CA ALA A 550 0.76 20.32 31.71
C ALA A 550 -0.02 20.20 30.40
N GLU A 551 0.22 21.11 29.46
CA GLU A 551 -0.44 21.11 28.16
C GLU A 551 0.59 21.07 27.03
N GLY A 552 0.20 20.47 25.91
CA GLY A 552 1.08 20.22 24.80
C GLY A 552 0.37 19.72 23.54
N ALA A 553 1.17 19.22 22.61
CA ALA A 553 0.70 18.51 21.43
C ALA A 553 1.20 17.07 21.46
N PHE A 554 0.46 16.16 20.82
CA PHE A 554 0.88 14.77 20.65
C PHE A 554 0.80 14.35 19.18
N ALA A 555 1.61 13.34 18.84
CA ALA A 555 1.51 12.61 17.59
C ALA A 555 1.79 11.12 17.86
N ILE A 556 0.88 10.25 17.44
CA ILE A 556 0.98 8.80 17.61
C ILE A 556 0.76 8.10 16.27
N ARG A 557 1.45 6.98 16.07
CA ARG A 557 1.35 6.15 14.89
C ARG A 557 0.97 4.72 15.27
N ARG A 558 0.12 4.09 14.47
CA ARG A 558 -0.21 2.67 14.63
C ARG A 558 1.00 1.83 14.21
N VAL A 559 1.58 1.12 15.18
CA VAL A 559 2.77 0.28 14.98
C VAL A 559 2.43 -1.20 14.92
N CYS A 560 1.25 -1.60 15.42
CA CYS A 560 0.78 -2.99 15.37
C CYS A 560 -0.73 -3.03 15.13
N LYS A 561 -1.20 -4.03 14.38
CA LYS A 561 -2.62 -4.19 13.99
C LYS A 561 -3.36 -5.24 14.84
N VAL A 562 -2.84 -5.57 16.02
CA VAL A 562 -3.44 -6.56 16.92
C VAL A 562 -4.49 -5.88 17.82
N SER A 563 -5.74 -6.35 17.79
CA SER A 563 -6.85 -5.78 18.58
C SER A 563 -6.99 -6.36 19.99
N GLU A 564 -6.28 -7.44 20.31
CA GLU A 564 -6.36 -8.08 21.62
C GLU A 564 -5.11 -7.79 22.45
N LEU A 565 -5.31 -7.51 23.74
CA LEU A 565 -4.27 -7.53 24.75
C LEU A 565 -4.36 -8.84 25.51
N GLU A 566 -3.21 -9.48 25.72
CA GLU A 566 -3.05 -10.60 26.62
C GLU A 566 -2.65 -10.02 27.99
N GLU A 567 -3.40 -10.39 29.03
CA GLU A 567 -3.27 -9.96 30.43
C GLU A 567 -3.30 -11.16 31.37
#